data_AF-A0A370WTF5-F1
#
_entry.id   AF-A0A370WTF5-F1
#
_cell.length_a   1.000
_cell.length_b   1.000
_cell.length_c   1.000
_cell.angle_alpha   90.00
_cell.angle_beta   90.00
_cell.angle_gamma   90.00
#
_symmetry.space_group_name_H-M   'P 1'
#
loop_
_entity.id
_entity.type
_entity.pdbx_description
1 polymer ?
#
loop_
_entity_poly.entity_id
_entity_poly.type
_entity_poly.pdbx_seq_one_letter_code
_entity_poly.pdbx_strand_id
1 'polypeptide(L)'
;MTLLGRYKYEDKVSNINCKQDNQVILLNPLGVSKGRYKRMIPYRDENYRPHRLVPLLPWVVVALLAINAMYFVLRVSNPVIIADGWYYLGSFLKHAIDHTLNLSDFFIKRNVDDHAAPLFRLLLLVNYRYFDVDYVLDAVVGCLSAVGCCLIFRIIIFSGSIPRKRLVLSVCWMAVSALMLSLNSIGVWDWPLVSLENLTQLFILSFILATWHAYRTRQQYLLVVATLVLGVTSDDSALVAAMASLIAYVLMLRTNIAGKNYADWKVIVVIGVCIAAVRVGYACIPMGYTSQSQHSLTNVVPLLLEQFKDGGWWQWIFFPLVLPVYYQNPFGQAHVAMWHVTQAIMAALLLAAHIAFWRRALRIKYDIRAFAAVNLMLLTYGWIAGILLWRVSSDGNDYLEQPRYVLYYSGHLIALLLMWASSSTTLERPAPFERALKLWVPVAGSLILLLIQIPQSQDAWHTRPYKWAYYSAMAHQIQALAKDPAHFKDCATIEPVCGAPPTTRAALTGLLKENKLNVFSPKVQKWHPYLVPQG
;
A
#
# COMPACT_ATOMS: atom_id res chain seq x y z
N MET A 1 22.84 -26.32 -37.33
CA MET A 1 22.40 -27.58 -36.66
C MET A 1 21.07 -27.32 -35.96
N THR A 2 20.00 -27.81 -36.56
CA THR A 2 18.60 -27.44 -36.29
C THR A 2 17.99 -28.43 -35.31
N LEU A 3 17.79 -28.03 -34.05
CA LEU A 3 17.06 -28.84 -33.06
C LEU A 3 15.55 -28.58 -33.19
N LEU A 4 14.91 -29.38 -34.03
CA LEU A 4 13.45 -29.52 -34.10
C LEU A 4 12.98 -30.27 -32.84
N GLY A 5 12.18 -29.60 -32.00
CA GLY A 5 11.53 -30.22 -30.86
C GLY A 5 10.53 -31.29 -31.33
N ARG A 6 10.76 -32.54 -30.92
CA ARG A 6 9.82 -33.64 -31.14
C ARG A 6 8.62 -33.47 -30.21
N TYR A 7 7.42 -33.35 -30.78
CA TYR A 7 6.17 -33.61 -30.07
C TYR A 7 5.85 -35.10 -30.25
N LYS A 8 5.65 -35.82 -29.13
CA LYS A 8 5.17 -37.20 -29.15
C LYS A 8 3.65 -37.16 -29.06
N TYR A 9 2.96 -37.56 -30.12
CA TYR A 9 1.52 -37.81 -30.09
C TYR A 9 1.30 -39.19 -29.46
N GLU A 10 0.70 -39.24 -28.28
CA GLU A 10 0.17 -40.48 -27.72
C GLU A 10 -1.33 -40.58 -28.04
N ASP A 11 -1.65 -41.39 -29.04
CA ASP A 11 -3.02 -41.88 -29.24
C ASP A 11 -3.31 -42.97 -28.21
N LYS A 12 -3.89 -42.58 -27.07
CA LYS A 12 -4.61 -43.53 -26.22
C LYS A 12 -5.93 -43.89 -26.90
N VAL A 13 -5.87 -44.87 -27.79
CA VAL A 13 -7.04 -45.66 -28.21
C VAL A 13 -7.39 -46.57 -27.03
N SER A 14 -8.27 -46.09 -26.15
CA SER A 14 -8.94 -46.96 -25.19
C SER A 14 -9.96 -47.82 -25.95
N ASN A 15 -9.67 -49.11 -26.08
CA ASN A 15 -10.65 -50.13 -26.45
C ASN A 15 -11.80 -50.09 -25.45
N ILE A 16 -12.92 -49.48 -25.85
CA ILE A 16 -14.21 -49.61 -25.17
C ILE A 16 -14.96 -50.72 -25.90
N ASN A 17 -15.03 -51.88 -25.26
CA ASN A 17 -15.90 -52.98 -25.66
C ASN A 17 -17.35 -52.48 -25.68
N CYS A 18 -17.98 -52.51 -26.86
CA CYS A 18 -19.41 -52.35 -27.02
C CYS A 18 -20.12 -53.58 -26.42
N LYS A 19 -20.94 -53.36 -25.40
CA LYS A 19 -22.07 -54.23 -25.09
C LYS A 19 -23.33 -53.42 -25.45
N GLN A 20 -24.02 -53.86 -26.50
CA GLN A 20 -25.32 -53.36 -26.91
C GLN A 20 -26.33 -53.64 -25.79
N ASP A 21 -27.06 -52.61 -25.35
CA ASP A 21 -28.45 -52.75 -24.93
C ASP A 21 -29.18 -51.41 -25.08
N ASN A 22 -30.41 -51.54 -25.59
CA ASN A 22 -31.36 -50.52 -26.02
C ASN A 22 -31.51 -49.29 -25.10
N GLN A 23 -31.24 -48.08 -25.61
CA GLN A 23 -31.92 -46.85 -25.16
C GLN A 23 -32.14 -45.84 -26.28
N VAL A 24 -33.43 -45.67 -26.59
CA VAL A 24 -34.17 -44.49 -27.08
C VAL A 24 -33.35 -43.30 -27.57
N ILE A 25 -33.42 -43.06 -28.88
CA ILE A 25 -32.97 -41.85 -29.56
C ILE A 25 -33.99 -40.74 -29.30
N LEU A 26 -33.66 -39.80 -28.42
CA LEU A 26 -34.30 -38.47 -28.36
C LEU A 26 -33.48 -37.52 -29.24
N LEU A 27 -34.03 -37.20 -30.41
CA LEU A 27 -33.52 -36.18 -31.33
C LEU A 27 -33.61 -34.80 -30.65
N ASN A 28 -32.47 -34.18 -30.41
CA ASN A 28 -32.37 -32.80 -29.94
C ASN A 28 -32.19 -31.88 -31.17
N PRO A 29 -33.13 -30.98 -31.50
CA PRO A 29 -33.09 -30.21 -32.76
C PRO A 29 -32.27 -28.91 -32.69
N LEU A 30 -31.43 -28.71 -31.67
CA LEU A 30 -30.56 -27.54 -31.56
C LEU A 30 -29.10 -27.95 -31.71
N GLY A 31 -28.57 -27.76 -32.92
CA GLY A 31 -27.19 -28.03 -33.31
C GLY A 31 -26.17 -27.20 -32.54
N VAL A 32 -25.87 -27.61 -31.30
CA VAL A 32 -24.71 -27.14 -30.55
C VAL A 32 -23.68 -28.27 -30.53
N SER A 33 -22.72 -28.16 -31.44
CA SER A 33 -21.50 -28.97 -31.45
C SER A 33 -20.80 -28.86 -30.09
N LYS A 34 -20.90 -29.92 -29.26
CA LYS A 34 -20.05 -30.08 -28.08
C LYS A 34 -18.61 -30.31 -28.54
N GLY A 35 -17.88 -29.22 -28.77
CA GLY A 35 -16.44 -29.24 -28.98
C GLY A 35 -15.75 -29.91 -27.80
N ARG A 36 -15.26 -31.14 -28.01
CA ARG A 36 -14.41 -31.87 -27.07
C ARG A 36 -13.11 -31.07 -26.89
N TYR A 37 -13.00 -30.30 -25.81
CA TYR A 37 -11.73 -29.71 -25.39
C TYR A 37 -10.76 -30.84 -25.01
N LYS A 38 -9.86 -31.19 -25.93
CA LYS A 38 -8.70 -32.04 -25.63
C LYS A 38 -7.86 -31.30 -24.60
N ARG A 39 -7.84 -31.80 -23.36
CA ARG A 39 -7.03 -31.29 -22.26
C ARG A 39 -5.56 -31.59 -22.60
N MET A 40 -4.82 -30.62 -23.11
CA MET A 40 -3.36 -30.74 -23.29
C MET A 40 -2.73 -30.93 -21.91
N ILE A 41 -2.24 -32.13 -21.63
CA ILE A 41 -1.42 -32.41 -20.47
C ILE A 41 0.01 -31.96 -20.84
N PRO A 42 0.61 -31.00 -20.12
CA PRO A 42 1.96 -30.55 -20.43
C PRO A 42 2.95 -31.70 -20.22
N TYR A 43 3.79 -31.96 -21.22
CA TYR A 43 4.91 -32.91 -21.14
C TYR A 43 5.83 -32.50 -19.99
N ARG A 44 5.87 -33.31 -18.94
CA ARG A 44 6.72 -33.10 -17.77
C ARG A 44 8.07 -33.71 -18.09
N ASP A 45 9.05 -32.88 -18.43
CA ASP A 45 10.42 -33.32 -18.65
C ASP A 45 11.02 -33.80 -17.32
N GLU A 46 11.09 -35.13 -17.15
CA GLU A 46 11.57 -35.78 -15.92
C GLU A 46 13.05 -35.49 -15.63
N ASN A 47 13.80 -34.95 -16.60
CA ASN A 47 15.21 -34.61 -16.45
C ASN A 47 15.47 -33.17 -15.98
N TYR A 48 14.45 -32.31 -15.89
CA TYR A 48 14.64 -30.97 -15.33
C TYR A 48 14.60 -31.05 -13.80
N ARG A 49 15.75 -31.33 -13.17
CA ARG A 49 15.97 -31.09 -11.74
C ARG A 49 16.37 -29.63 -11.55
N PRO A 50 15.44 -28.69 -11.26
CA PRO A 50 15.85 -27.34 -10.87
C PRO A 50 16.73 -27.46 -9.63
N HIS A 51 17.94 -26.88 -9.68
CA HIS A 51 18.80 -26.77 -8.50
C HIS A 51 17.98 -26.21 -7.33
N ARG A 52 17.82 -26.99 -6.25
CA ARG A 52 16.95 -26.68 -5.11
C ARG A 52 17.26 -25.33 -4.42
N LEU A 53 18.42 -24.74 -4.71
CA LEU A 53 18.91 -23.47 -4.13
C LEU A 53 18.30 -22.21 -4.78
N VAL A 54 18.00 -22.23 -6.09
CA VAL A 54 17.43 -21.07 -6.81
C VAL A 54 16.10 -20.55 -6.22
N PRO A 55 15.17 -21.39 -5.72
CA PRO A 55 13.95 -20.90 -5.10
C PRO A 55 14.12 -20.35 -3.67
N LEU A 56 15.26 -20.55 -3.00
CA LEU A 56 15.49 -20.12 -1.61
C LEU A 56 16.00 -18.67 -1.52
N LEU A 57 16.89 -18.25 -2.42
CA LEU A 57 17.48 -16.91 -2.38
C LEU A 57 16.46 -15.77 -2.26
N PRO A 58 15.36 -15.73 -3.05
CA PRO A 58 14.38 -14.65 -2.94
C PRO A 58 13.70 -14.60 -1.57
N TRP A 59 13.45 -15.75 -0.94
CA TRP A 59 12.91 -15.80 0.41
C TRP A 59 13.89 -15.26 1.44
N VAL A 60 15.18 -15.59 1.31
CA VAL A 60 16.21 -15.05 2.21
C VAL A 60 16.28 -13.54 2.10
N VAL A 61 16.31 -12.99 0.87
CA VAL A 61 16.34 -11.53 0.66
C VAL A 61 15.12 -10.85 1.28
N VAL A 62 13.91 -11.37 1.02
CA VAL A 62 12.67 -10.80 1.57
C VAL A 62 12.63 -10.93 3.10
N ALA A 63 13.11 -12.05 3.66
CA ALA A 63 13.21 -12.22 5.10
C ALA A 63 14.19 -11.23 5.74
N LEU A 64 15.36 -10.99 5.13
CA LEU A 64 16.32 -10.01 5.62
C LEU A 64 15.76 -8.58 5.58
N LEU A 65 15.04 -8.21 4.51
CA LEU A 65 14.34 -6.91 4.42
C LEU A 65 13.29 -6.78 5.53
N ALA A 66 12.49 -7.81 5.76
CA ALA A 66 11.46 -7.81 6.79
C ALA A 66 12.04 -7.73 8.20
N ILE A 67 13.11 -8.50 8.47
CA ILE A 67 13.82 -8.46 9.75
C ILE A 67 14.44 -7.07 9.97
N ASN A 68 15.07 -6.48 8.96
CA ASN A 68 15.64 -5.13 9.07
C ASN A 68 14.57 -4.08 9.37
N ALA A 69 13.46 -4.07 8.61
CA ALA A 69 12.36 -3.14 8.83
C ALA A 69 11.71 -3.32 10.21
N MET A 70 11.42 -4.56 10.61
CA MET A 70 10.85 -4.86 11.92
C MET A 70 11.79 -4.47 13.05
N TYR A 71 13.09 -4.78 12.92
CA TYR A 71 14.08 -4.40 13.91
C TYR A 71 14.24 -2.88 14.00
N PHE A 72 14.17 -2.18 12.87
CA PHE A 72 14.16 -0.72 12.85
C PHE A 72 12.95 -0.15 13.57
N VAL A 73 11.73 -0.62 13.26
CA VAL A 73 10.48 -0.21 13.93
C VAL A 73 10.57 -0.40 15.45
N LEU A 74 11.02 -1.57 15.92
CA LEU A 74 11.16 -1.86 17.34
C LEU A 74 12.20 -0.98 18.06
N ARG A 75 13.12 -0.35 17.33
CA ARG A 75 14.23 0.43 17.91
C ARG A 75 14.10 1.93 17.70
N VAL A 76 13.34 2.37 16.69
CA VAL A 76 13.34 3.76 16.22
C VAL A 76 11.93 4.34 16.15
N SER A 77 10.87 3.53 16.16
CA SER A 77 9.51 4.06 16.11
C SER A 77 9.15 4.86 17.36
N ASN A 78 8.30 5.87 17.20
CA ASN A 78 7.91 6.77 18.28
C ASN A 78 6.96 6.07 19.28
N PRO A 79 7.35 5.89 20.56
CA PRO A 79 6.45 5.37 21.58
C PRO A 79 5.52 6.43 22.18
N VAL A 80 5.82 7.71 21.98
CA VAL A 80 5.15 8.84 22.61
C VAL A 80 3.92 9.29 21.80
N ILE A 81 2.88 9.73 22.50
CA ILE A 81 1.71 10.37 21.88
C ILE A 81 2.09 11.67 21.17
N ILE A 82 1.73 11.79 19.89
CA ILE A 82 2.02 12.97 19.05
C ILE A 82 0.86 13.30 18.12
N ALA A 83 0.80 14.54 17.64
CA ALA A 83 -0.09 14.98 16.56
C ALA A 83 -1.55 14.47 16.73
N ASP A 84 -2.06 13.65 15.79
CA ASP A 84 -3.42 13.11 15.83
C ASP A 84 -3.70 12.19 17.02
N GLY A 85 -2.67 11.65 17.66
CA GLY A 85 -2.80 10.88 18.90
C GLY A 85 -3.51 11.67 20.00
N TRP A 86 -3.24 12.98 20.12
CA TRP A 86 -3.94 13.85 21.09
C TRP A 86 -5.42 14.02 20.79
N TYR A 87 -5.78 14.11 19.51
CA TYR A 87 -7.17 14.13 19.10
C TYR A 87 -7.87 12.83 19.46
N TYR A 88 -7.26 11.67 19.17
CA TYR A 88 -7.85 10.37 19.51
C TYR A 88 -7.91 10.12 21.02
N LEU A 89 -6.97 10.68 21.79
CA LEU A 89 -7.05 10.65 23.25
C LEU A 89 -8.35 11.29 23.76
N GLY A 90 -8.65 12.51 23.29
CA GLY A 90 -9.83 13.25 23.73
C GLY A 90 -11.15 12.78 23.12
N SER A 91 -11.16 12.43 21.83
CA SER A 91 -12.38 12.10 21.08
C SER A 91 -12.79 10.63 21.14
N PHE A 92 -11.88 9.73 21.52
CA PHE A 92 -12.12 8.29 21.49
C PHE A 92 -11.69 7.59 22.79
N LEU A 93 -10.41 7.69 23.18
CA LEU A 93 -9.92 6.98 24.37
C LEU A 93 -10.56 7.46 25.66
N LYS A 94 -10.89 8.76 25.77
CA LYS A 94 -11.65 9.27 26.91
C LYS A 94 -12.95 8.50 27.11
N HIS A 95 -13.72 8.24 26.05
CA HIS A 95 -14.97 7.46 26.17
C HIS A 95 -14.70 6.01 26.58
N ALA A 96 -13.57 5.43 26.15
CA ALA A 96 -13.16 4.09 26.58
C ALA A 96 -12.80 4.03 28.07
N ILE A 97 -12.10 5.06 28.57
CA ILE A 97 -11.72 5.22 29.98
C ILE A 97 -12.97 5.45 30.84
N ASP A 98 -13.89 6.31 30.39
CA ASP A 98 -15.12 6.65 31.10
C ASP A 98 -16.22 5.57 30.98
N HIS A 99 -15.94 4.45 30.31
CA HIS A 99 -16.91 3.38 30.02
C HIS A 99 -18.15 3.82 29.22
N THR A 100 -18.03 4.88 28.43
CA THR A 100 -19.10 5.44 27.57
C THR A 100 -18.88 5.19 26.08
N LEU A 101 -17.86 4.41 25.71
CA LEU A 101 -17.50 4.12 24.32
C LEU A 101 -18.62 3.39 23.56
N ASN A 102 -19.07 3.99 22.47
CA ASN A 102 -20.09 3.45 21.57
C ASN A 102 -19.50 3.08 20.21
N LEU A 103 -20.26 2.31 19.41
CA LEU A 103 -19.84 1.93 18.06
C LEU A 103 -19.65 3.15 17.14
N SER A 104 -20.47 4.20 17.31
CA SER A 104 -20.35 5.44 16.53
C SER A 104 -19.01 6.15 16.72
N ASP A 105 -18.39 6.02 17.91
CA ASP A 105 -17.12 6.69 18.23
C ASP A 105 -15.96 6.18 17.36
N PHE A 106 -16.07 4.97 16.80
CA PHE A 106 -15.10 4.46 15.84
C PHE A 106 -15.11 5.22 14.52
N PHE A 107 -16.20 5.93 14.22
CA PHE A 107 -16.42 6.51 12.90
C PHE A 107 -16.51 8.05 12.89
N ILE A 108 -16.43 8.69 14.06
CA ILE A 108 -16.44 10.17 14.18
C ILE A 108 -15.26 10.76 13.40
N LYS A 109 -15.47 11.85 12.65
CA LYS A 109 -14.42 12.60 11.97
C LYS A 109 -14.18 13.96 12.65
N ARG A 110 -12.95 14.49 12.59
CA ARG A 110 -12.64 15.86 13.07
C ARG A 110 -13.22 16.92 12.15
N ASN A 111 -13.12 16.70 10.85
CA ASN A 111 -13.66 17.54 9.79
C ASN A 111 -13.96 16.68 8.54
N VAL A 112 -14.45 17.31 7.47
CA VAL A 112 -14.81 16.61 6.23
C VAL A 112 -13.61 15.97 5.53
N ASP A 113 -12.43 16.55 5.74
CA ASP A 113 -11.17 16.16 5.07
C ASP A 113 -10.36 15.16 5.91
N ASP A 114 -10.88 14.80 7.09
CA ASP A 114 -10.29 13.84 8.01
C ASP A 114 -10.85 12.43 7.77
N HIS A 115 -10.03 11.44 8.10
CA HIS A 115 -10.40 10.05 7.97
C HIS A 115 -11.00 9.55 9.27
N ALA A 116 -12.10 8.78 9.19
CA ALA A 116 -12.70 8.18 10.38
C ALA A 116 -11.77 7.14 11.05
N ALA A 117 -10.91 6.50 10.26
CA ALA A 117 -9.88 5.53 10.66
C ALA A 117 -10.33 4.52 11.76
N PRO A 118 -11.47 3.80 11.58
CA PRO A 118 -12.03 2.95 12.63
C PRO A 118 -11.09 1.80 13.03
N LEU A 119 -10.28 1.31 12.10
CA LEU A 119 -9.30 0.29 12.38
C LEU A 119 -8.14 0.79 13.25
N PHE A 120 -7.69 2.02 13.00
CA PHE A 120 -6.71 2.67 13.86
C PHE A 120 -7.28 2.80 15.28
N ARG A 121 -8.53 3.23 15.43
CA ARG A 121 -9.21 3.31 16.73
C ARG A 121 -9.36 1.95 17.42
N LEU A 122 -9.64 0.89 16.66
CA LEU A 122 -9.67 -0.47 17.19
C LEU A 122 -8.31 -0.90 17.72
N LEU A 123 -7.23 -0.63 16.99
CA LEU A 123 -5.87 -0.92 17.45
C LEU A 123 -5.49 -0.05 18.64
N LEU A 124 -5.88 1.22 18.66
CA LEU A 124 -5.69 2.12 19.80
C LEU A 124 -6.42 1.61 21.05
N LEU A 125 -7.61 1.03 20.90
CA LEU A 125 -8.33 0.40 22.02
C LEU A 125 -7.59 -0.84 22.55
N VAL A 126 -7.04 -1.67 21.66
CA VAL A 126 -6.19 -2.81 22.05
C VAL A 126 -4.92 -2.31 22.74
N ASN A 127 -4.29 -1.26 22.20
CA ASN A 127 -3.08 -0.66 22.73
C ASN A 127 -3.32 -0.07 24.13
N TYR A 128 -4.42 0.65 24.32
CA TYR A 128 -4.87 1.13 25.63
C TYR A 128 -5.05 -0.02 26.63
N ARG A 129 -5.71 -1.12 26.25
CA ARG A 129 -6.02 -2.22 27.18
C ARG A 129 -4.81 -3.06 27.61
N TYR A 130 -3.83 -3.25 26.72
CA TYR A 130 -2.77 -4.23 26.94
C TYR A 130 -1.38 -3.62 27.04
N PHE A 131 -1.20 -2.38 26.59
CA PHE A 131 0.12 -1.80 26.33
C PHE A 131 0.25 -0.34 26.76
N ASP A 132 -0.73 0.15 27.52
CA ASP A 132 -0.76 1.49 28.09
C ASP A 132 -0.53 2.59 27.04
N VAL A 133 -1.06 2.39 25.82
CA VAL A 133 -0.91 3.36 24.70
C VAL A 133 0.56 3.53 24.27
N ASP A 134 1.28 2.42 24.05
CA ASP A 134 2.61 2.42 23.41
C ASP A 134 2.44 2.45 21.88
N TYR A 135 2.67 3.60 21.26
CA TYR A 135 2.45 3.78 19.82
C TYR A 135 3.40 2.94 18.94
N VAL A 136 4.50 2.36 19.47
CA VAL A 136 5.36 1.45 18.70
C VAL A 136 4.57 0.26 18.14
N LEU A 137 3.50 -0.17 18.82
CA LEU A 137 2.68 -1.28 18.37
C LEU A 137 1.95 -1.02 17.07
N ASP A 138 1.49 0.22 16.84
CA ASP A 138 0.82 0.58 15.60
C ASP A 138 1.80 0.45 14.42
N ALA A 139 3.07 0.82 14.64
CA ALA A 139 4.14 0.62 13.67
C ALA A 139 4.49 -0.86 13.45
N VAL A 140 4.47 -1.68 14.51
CA VAL A 140 4.66 -3.14 14.39
C VAL A 140 3.55 -3.76 13.55
N VAL A 141 2.29 -3.40 13.80
CA VAL A 141 1.15 -3.88 13.00
C VAL A 141 1.27 -3.41 11.56
N GLY A 142 1.68 -2.15 11.34
CA GLY A 142 2.01 -1.62 10.01
C GLY A 142 3.08 -2.46 9.28
N CYS A 143 4.19 -2.76 9.96
CA CYS A 143 5.26 -3.58 9.39
C CYS A 143 4.82 -5.02 9.08
N LEU A 144 4.04 -5.65 9.97
CA LEU A 144 3.46 -6.98 9.70
C LEU A 144 2.50 -6.94 8.51
N SER A 145 1.74 -5.86 8.36
CA SER A 145 0.84 -5.65 7.23
C SER A 145 1.62 -5.49 5.92
N ALA A 146 2.74 -4.75 5.93
CA ALA A 146 3.65 -4.64 4.79
C ALA A 146 4.23 -6.01 4.37
N VAL A 147 4.61 -6.86 5.33
CA VAL A 147 5.00 -8.26 5.06
C VAL A 147 3.84 -9.05 4.44
N GLY A 148 2.61 -8.86 4.93
CA GLY A 148 1.39 -9.41 4.33
C GLY A 148 1.21 -8.97 2.87
N CYS A 149 1.43 -7.69 2.56
CA CYS A 149 1.43 -7.15 1.21
C CYS A 149 2.47 -7.85 0.32
N CYS A 150 3.70 -8.05 0.82
CA CYS A 150 4.74 -8.80 0.10
C CYS A 150 4.31 -10.24 -0.24
N LEU A 151 3.58 -10.90 0.66
CA LEU A 151 3.03 -12.24 0.42
C LEU A 151 1.90 -12.23 -0.62
N ILE A 152 1.02 -11.23 -0.59
CA ILE A 152 -0.01 -11.05 -1.63
C ILE A 152 0.63 -10.79 -2.99
N PHE A 153 1.65 -9.92 -3.07
CA PHE A 153 2.38 -9.69 -4.31
C PHE A 153 3.05 -10.95 -4.84
N ARG A 154 3.57 -11.81 -3.95
CA ARG A 154 4.07 -13.12 -4.35
C ARG A 154 2.99 -13.95 -5.04
N ILE A 155 1.77 -13.99 -4.48
CA ILE A 155 0.64 -14.71 -5.08
C ILE A 155 0.32 -14.13 -6.47
N ILE A 156 0.26 -12.80 -6.60
CA ILE A 156 -0.01 -12.11 -7.87
C ILE A 156 1.07 -12.42 -8.92
N ILE A 157 2.34 -12.21 -8.57
CA ILE A 157 3.50 -12.33 -9.48
C ILE A 157 3.67 -13.76 -10.02
N PHE A 158 3.47 -14.76 -9.15
CA PHE A 158 3.69 -16.16 -9.51
C PHE A 158 2.43 -16.88 -10.02
N SER A 159 1.28 -16.21 -10.06
CA SER A 159 0.03 -16.76 -10.59
C SER A 159 0.19 -17.16 -12.07
N GLY A 160 -0.10 -18.43 -12.39
CA GLY A 160 0.01 -18.96 -13.76
C GLY A 160 1.44 -19.04 -14.31
N SER A 161 2.46 -19.04 -13.45
CA SER A 161 3.87 -19.01 -13.89
C SER A 161 4.38 -20.36 -14.45
N ILE A 162 5.26 -20.28 -15.46
CA ILE A 162 5.96 -21.42 -16.08
C ILE A 162 7.38 -21.49 -15.49
N PRO A 163 7.94 -22.69 -15.18
CA PRO A 163 9.23 -22.85 -14.51
C PRO A 163 10.40 -22.04 -15.11
N ARG A 164 10.47 -21.94 -16.44
CA ARG A 164 11.56 -21.24 -17.17
C ARG A 164 11.66 -19.75 -16.86
N LYS A 165 10.60 -19.12 -16.33
CA LYS A 165 10.53 -17.67 -16.07
C LYS A 165 10.67 -17.33 -14.58
N ARG A 166 10.97 -18.32 -13.74
CA ARG A 166 10.98 -18.18 -12.28
C ARG A 166 12.00 -17.16 -11.78
N LEU A 167 13.18 -17.06 -12.39
CA LEU A 167 14.21 -16.10 -11.97
C LEU A 167 13.75 -14.64 -12.11
N VAL A 168 13.17 -14.29 -13.26
CA VAL A 168 12.68 -12.92 -13.52
C VAL A 168 11.56 -12.54 -12.55
N LEU A 169 10.62 -13.46 -12.33
CA LEU A 169 9.53 -13.26 -11.36
C LEU A 169 10.06 -13.16 -9.93
N SER A 170 11.11 -13.91 -9.58
CA SER A 170 11.80 -13.79 -8.30
C SER A 170 12.47 -12.43 -8.12
N VAL A 171 13.17 -11.91 -9.13
CA VAL A 171 13.77 -10.58 -9.11
C VAL A 171 12.71 -9.50 -8.95
N CYS A 172 11.60 -9.60 -9.69
CA CYS A 172 10.46 -8.71 -9.54
C CYS A 172 9.89 -8.74 -8.12
N TRP A 173 9.70 -9.94 -7.53
CA TRP A 173 9.15 -10.06 -6.19
C TRP A 173 10.10 -9.51 -5.12
N MET A 174 11.41 -9.74 -5.25
CA MET A 174 12.41 -9.14 -4.36
C MET A 174 12.37 -7.61 -4.45
N ALA A 175 12.33 -7.03 -5.66
CA ALA A 175 12.27 -5.58 -5.84
C ALA A 175 10.97 -4.96 -5.31
N VAL A 176 9.82 -5.59 -5.54
CA VAL A 176 8.54 -5.16 -4.95
C VAL A 176 8.61 -5.21 -3.41
N SER A 177 9.18 -6.27 -2.85
CA SER A 177 9.32 -6.39 -1.40
C SER A 177 10.31 -5.38 -0.82
N ALA A 178 11.37 -5.06 -1.56
CA ALA A 178 12.32 -4.01 -1.20
C ALA A 178 11.66 -2.63 -1.15
N LEU A 179 10.78 -2.31 -2.10
CA LEU A 179 10.01 -1.06 -2.08
C LEU A 179 9.04 -1.01 -0.88
N MET A 180 8.33 -2.11 -0.61
CA MET A 180 7.36 -2.18 0.50
C MET A 180 8.00 -2.09 1.89
N LEU A 181 9.19 -2.67 2.05
CA LEU A 181 9.90 -2.76 3.33
C LEU A 181 11.09 -1.77 3.40
N SER A 182 11.12 -0.80 2.48
CA SER A 182 12.24 0.13 2.36
C SER A 182 12.29 1.09 3.55
N LEU A 183 13.50 1.33 4.06
CA LEU A 183 13.78 2.40 5.01
C LEU A 183 14.14 3.73 4.32
N ASN A 184 13.91 3.85 3.00
CA ASN A 184 14.18 5.06 2.21
C ASN A 184 13.60 6.33 2.83
N SER A 185 12.40 6.24 3.39
CA SER A 185 11.78 7.32 4.14
C SER A 185 11.47 6.87 5.55
N ILE A 186 12.27 7.34 6.51
CA ILE A 186 12.12 7.02 7.93
C ILE A 186 10.73 7.43 8.45
N GLY A 187 10.16 8.50 7.89
CA GLY A 187 8.81 9.01 8.19
C GLY A 187 7.68 7.99 8.03
N VAL A 188 7.91 6.93 7.25
CA VAL A 188 6.95 5.83 7.09
C VAL A 188 6.94 4.91 8.31
N TRP A 189 8.07 4.77 9.02
CA TRP A 189 8.29 3.78 10.09
C TRP A 189 8.38 4.40 11.49
N ASP A 190 8.86 5.64 11.57
CA ASP A 190 9.02 6.34 12.84
C ASP A 190 7.72 6.98 13.35
N TRP A 191 6.78 7.26 12.43
CA TRP A 191 5.45 7.75 12.72
C TRP A 191 4.43 6.59 12.65
N PRO A 192 3.94 6.09 13.79
CA PRO A 192 3.19 4.84 13.82
C PRO A 192 1.86 4.86 13.06
N LEU A 193 1.15 5.98 13.07
CA LEU A 193 -0.06 6.19 12.26
C LEU A 193 0.23 6.00 10.76
N VAL A 194 1.36 6.53 10.27
CA VAL A 194 1.76 6.40 8.86
C VAL A 194 2.13 4.95 8.56
N SER A 195 2.87 4.28 9.45
CA SER A 195 3.20 2.86 9.29
C SER A 195 1.93 2.01 9.17
N LEU A 196 0.89 2.35 9.93
CA LEU A 196 -0.37 1.63 9.93
C LEU A 196 -1.12 1.72 8.59
N GLU A 197 -0.83 2.70 7.73
CA GLU A 197 -1.40 2.75 6.38
C GLU A 197 -1.02 1.53 5.51
N ASN A 198 0.04 0.80 5.87
CA ASN A 198 0.31 -0.51 5.26
C ASN A 198 -0.81 -1.53 5.46
N LEU A 199 -1.61 -1.40 6.53
CA LEU A 199 -2.80 -2.21 6.76
C LEU A 199 -3.94 -1.82 5.81
N THR A 200 -4.10 -0.53 5.53
CA THR A 200 -4.98 -0.05 4.44
C THR A 200 -4.55 -0.67 3.10
N GLN A 201 -3.25 -0.65 2.79
CA GLN A 201 -2.72 -1.27 1.57
C GLN A 201 -3.00 -2.78 1.51
N LEU A 202 -2.88 -3.49 2.63
CA LEU A 202 -3.19 -4.91 2.71
C LEU A 202 -4.64 -5.20 2.31
N PHE A 203 -5.59 -4.41 2.80
CA PHE A 203 -7.00 -4.55 2.42
C PHE A 203 -7.26 -4.17 0.97
N ILE A 204 -6.61 -3.11 0.46
CA ILE A 204 -6.70 -2.73 -0.96
C ILE A 204 -6.21 -3.87 -1.86
N LEU A 205 -5.05 -4.47 -1.55
CA LEU A 205 -4.51 -5.59 -2.32
C LEU A 205 -5.40 -6.83 -2.24
N SER A 206 -5.97 -7.10 -1.06
CA SER A 206 -6.94 -8.18 -0.86
C SER A 206 -8.21 -7.96 -1.69
N PHE A 207 -8.69 -6.71 -1.75
CA PHE A 207 -9.82 -6.31 -2.60
C PHE A 207 -9.51 -6.45 -4.10
N ILE A 208 -8.31 -6.07 -4.56
CA ILE A 208 -7.87 -6.28 -5.94
C ILE A 208 -7.85 -7.78 -6.28
N LEU A 209 -7.34 -8.63 -5.38
CA LEU A 209 -7.38 -10.09 -5.53
C LEU A 209 -8.81 -10.63 -5.59
N ALA A 210 -9.69 -10.16 -4.70
CA ALA A 210 -11.10 -10.56 -4.65
C ALA A 210 -11.84 -10.15 -5.94
N THR A 211 -11.56 -8.96 -6.48
CA THR A 211 -12.10 -8.47 -7.74
C THR A 211 -11.67 -9.37 -8.91
N TRP A 212 -10.37 -9.70 -8.98
CA TRP A 212 -9.87 -10.62 -9.99
C TRP A 212 -10.45 -12.04 -9.84
N HIS A 213 -10.57 -12.53 -8.60
CA HIS A 213 -11.16 -13.83 -8.31
C HIS A 213 -12.63 -13.88 -8.75
N ALA A 214 -13.44 -12.89 -8.38
CA ALA A 214 -14.85 -12.80 -8.73
C ALA A 214 -15.07 -12.75 -10.25
N TYR A 215 -14.18 -12.08 -10.99
CA TYR A 215 -14.18 -12.11 -12.45
C TYR A 215 -13.94 -13.53 -13.00
N ARG A 216 -12.96 -14.26 -12.44
CA ARG A 216 -12.54 -15.58 -12.92
C ARG A 216 -13.52 -16.69 -12.55
N THR A 217 -14.01 -16.72 -11.31
CA THR A 217 -14.83 -17.81 -10.76
C THR A 217 -16.32 -17.50 -10.78
N ARG A 218 -16.71 -16.26 -11.09
CA ARG A 218 -18.09 -15.73 -11.01
C ARG A 218 -18.67 -15.69 -9.60
N GLN A 219 -17.88 -16.01 -8.58
CA GLN A 219 -18.29 -15.96 -7.17
C GLN A 219 -18.14 -14.53 -6.61
N GLN A 220 -19.26 -13.90 -6.27
CA GLN A 220 -19.29 -12.49 -5.83
C GLN A 220 -19.21 -12.31 -4.32
N TYR A 221 -19.43 -13.35 -3.51
CA TYR A 221 -19.47 -13.20 -2.05
C TYR A 221 -18.15 -12.70 -1.45
N LEU A 222 -17.00 -13.20 -1.94
CA LEU A 222 -15.69 -12.70 -1.53
C LEU A 222 -15.49 -11.23 -1.90
N LEU A 223 -16.02 -10.80 -3.05
CA LEU A 223 -15.97 -9.41 -3.47
C LEU A 223 -16.84 -8.52 -2.58
N VAL A 224 -18.05 -8.96 -2.23
CA VAL A 224 -18.93 -8.25 -1.29
C VAL A 224 -18.21 -8.04 0.04
N VAL A 225 -17.70 -9.13 0.64
CA VAL A 225 -16.98 -9.06 1.93
C VAL A 225 -15.75 -8.17 1.82
N ALA A 226 -14.91 -8.34 0.79
CA ALA A 226 -13.71 -7.51 0.62
C ALA A 226 -14.04 -6.02 0.41
N THR A 227 -15.11 -5.70 -0.34
CA THR A 227 -15.52 -4.31 -0.58
C THR A 227 -16.07 -3.67 0.68
N LEU A 228 -16.90 -4.40 1.45
CA LEU A 228 -17.45 -3.91 2.71
C LEU A 228 -16.34 -3.72 3.75
N VAL A 229 -15.44 -4.69 3.91
CA VAL A 229 -14.28 -4.57 4.81
C VAL A 229 -13.45 -3.36 4.42
N LEU A 230 -13.04 -3.24 3.15
CA LEU A 230 -12.26 -2.11 2.67
C LEU A 230 -12.98 -0.78 2.92
N GLY A 231 -14.26 -0.69 2.56
CA GLY A 231 -15.07 0.52 2.75
C GLY A 231 -15.17 0.93 4.22
N VAL A 232 -15.42 -0.02 5.11
CA VAL A 232 -15.51 0.23 6.54
C VAL A 232 -14.15 0.63 7.11
N THR A 233 -13.06 -0.05 6.76
CA THR A 233 -11.76 0.17 7.41
C THR A 233 -10.96 1.36 6.87
N SER A 234 -11.16 1.72 5.60
CA SER A 234 -10.22 2.57 4.86
C SER A 234 -10.87 3.79 4.19
N ASP A 235 -12.13 4.08 4.51
CA ASP A 235 -12.82 5.36 4.23
C ASP A 235 -12.56 5.95 2.82
N ASP A 236 -11.76 7.01 2.69
CA ASP A 236 -11.47 7.67 1.41
C ASP A 236 -10.54 6.89 0.51
N SER A 237 -9.55 6.22 1.09
CA SER A 237 -8.70 5.27 0.35
C SER A 237 -9.53 4.12 -0.24
N ALA A 238 -10.63 3.70 0.40
CA ALA A 238 -11.52 2.69 -0.15
C ALA A 238 -12.24 3.17 -1.42
N LEU A 239 -12.68 4.43 -1.46
CA LEU A 239 -13.33 5.00 -2.63
C LEU A 239 -12.35 5.15 -3.79
N VAL A 240 -11.14 5.65 -3.52
CA VAL A 240 -10.08 5.76 -4.54
C VAL A 240 -9.73 4.38 -5.10
N ALA A 241 -9.55 3.38 -4.24
CA ALA A 241 -9.29 2.00 -4.65
C ALA A 241 -10.44 1.39 -5.46
N ALA A 242 -11.70 1.61 -5.05
CA ALA A 242 -12.86 1.15 -5.78
C ALA A 242 -12.94 1.78 -7.18
N MET A 243 -12.73 3.10 -7.30
CA MET A 243 -12.68 3.79 -8.60
C MET A 243 -11.55 3.26 -9.48
N ALA A 244 -10.35 3.10 -8.92
CA ALA A 244 -9.21 2.52 -9.62
C ALA A 244 -9.52 1.09 -10.15
N SER A 245 -10.15 0.25 -9.33
CA SER A 245 -10.59 -1.09 -9.73
C SER A 245 -11.68 -1.10 -10.79
N LEU A 246 -12.67 -0.21 -10.70
CA LEU A 246 -13.71 -0.08 -11.71
C LEU A 246 -13.13 0.35 -13.06
N ILE A 247 -12.25 1.35 -13.08
CA ILE A 247 -11.59 1.82 -14.31
C ILE A 247 -10.70 0.71 -14.89
N ALA A 248 -9.86 0.08 -14.06
CA ALA A 248 -8.99 -1.03 -14.49
C ALA A 248 -9.81 -2.21 -15.04
N TYR A 249 -10.96 -2.50 -14.44
CA TYR A 249 -11.86 -3.55 -14.88
C TYR A 249 -12.52 -3.21 -16.23
N VAL A 250 -12.98 -1.97 -16.42
CA VAL A 250 -13.52 -1.50 -17.71
C VAL A 250 -12.45 -1.57 -18.82
N LEU A 251 -11.21 -1.16 -18.53
CA LEU A 251 -10.09 -1.29 -19.47
C LEU A 251 -9.80 -2.74 -19.84
N MET A 252 -9.84 -3.65 -18.86
CA MET A 252 -9.72 -5.08 -19.09
C MET A 252 -10.85 -5.61 -20.00
N LEU A 253 -12.12 -5.25 -19.74
CA LEU A 253 -13.25 -5.69 -20.57
C LEU A 253 -13.13 -5.18 -22.01
N ARG A 254 -12.62 -3.95 -22.21
CA ARG A 254 -12.39 -3.38 -23.54
C ARG A 254 -11.39 -4.19 -24.36
N THR A 255 -10.33 -4.70 -23.73
CA THR A 255 -9.30 -5.49 -24.41
C THR A 255 -9.71 -6.95 -24.66
N ASN A 256 -10.80 -7.41 -24.02
CA ASN A 256 -11.33 -8.76 -24.15
C ASN A 256 -12.69 -8.79 -24.89
N ILE A 257 -12.72 -8.30 -26.13
CA ILE A 257 -13.94 -8.06 -26.93
C ILE A 257 -14.76 -9.34 -27.19
N ALA A 258 -14.13 -10.52 -27.22
CA ALA A 258 -14.75 -11.77 -27.68
C ALA A 258 -15.71 -12.45 -26.68
N GLY A 259 -16.07 -11.82 -25.56
CA GLY A 259 -16.85 -12.51 -24.53
C GLY A 259 -17.59 -11.61 -23.53
N LYS A 260 -18.08 -10.44 -23.96
CA LYS A 260 -18.91 -9.57 -23.11
C LYS A 260 -20.15 -10.32 -22.65
N ASN A 261 -20.14 -10.80 -21.41
CA ASN A 261 -21.27 -11.47 -20.80
C ASN A 261 -21.94 -10.52 -19.81
N TYR A 262 -23.27 -10.59 -19.69
CA TYR A 262 -24.01 -9.85 -18.66
C TYR A 262 -23.45 -10.08 -17.23
N ALA A 263 -22.88 -11.26 -16.99
CA ALA A 263 -22.19 -11.61 -15.76
C ALA A 263 -20.97 -10.72 -15.42
N ASP A 264 -20.38 -10.02 -16.39
CA ASP A 264 -19.24 -9.12 -16.17
C ASP A 264 -19.66 -7.82 -15.47
N TRP A 265 -20.89 -7.33 -15.72
CA TRP A 265 -21.45 -6.13 -15.08
C TRP A 265 -21.75 -6.33 -13.59
N LYS A 266 -21.96 -7.58 -13.16
CA LYS A 266 -22.22 -7.89 -11.75
C LYS A 266 -21.10 -7.42 -10.83
N VAL A 267 -19.84 -7.51 -11.26
CA VAL A 267 -18.67 -7.03 -10.48
C VAL A 267 -18.77 -5.53 -10.24
N ILE A 268 -19.10 -4.75 -11.29
CA ILE A 268 -19.26 -3.30 -11.21
C ILE A 268 -20.40 -2.92 -10.27
N VAL A 269 -21.56 -3.57 -10.44
CA VAL A 269 -22.75 -3.34 -9.61
C VAL A 269 -22.46 -3.68 -8.14
N VAL A 270 -21.80 -4.81 -7.86
CA VAL A 270 -21.45 -5.22 -6.49
C VAL A 270 -20.54 -4.20 -5.82
N ILE A 271 -19.47 -3.77 -6.49
CA ILE A 271 -18.56 -2.76 -5.94
C ILE A 271 -19.32 -1.45 -5.70
N GLY A 272 -20.08 -0.98 -6.69
CA GLY A 272 -20.85 0.27 -6.60
C GLY A 272 -21.86 0.27 -5.46
N VAL A 273 -22.66 -0.80 -5.33
CA VAL A 273 -23.67 -0.94 -4.26
C VAL A 273 -23.02 -1.02 -2.89
N CYS A 274 -21.94 -1.79 -2.73
CA CYS A 274 -21.26 -1.91 -1.43
C CYS A 274 -20.64 -0.58 -0.99
N ILE A 275 -19.95 0.12 -1.91
CA ILE A 275 -19.37 1.44 -1.60
C ILE A 275 -20.46 2.47 -1.30
N ALA A 276 -21.54 2.49 -2.07
CA ALA A 276 -22.66 3.39 -1.80
C ALA A 276 -23.27 3.11 -0.41
N ALA A 277 -23.49 1.84 -0.05
CA ALA A 277 -24.02 1.46 1.26
C ALA A 277 -23.10 1.92 2.41
N VAL A 278 -21.79 1.72 2.27
CA VAL A 278 -20.80 2.21 3.26
C VAL A 278 -20.84 3.73 3.37
N ARG A 279 -20.89 4.46 2.24
CA ARG A 279 -20.91 5.93 2.25
C ARG A 279 -22.19 6.51 2.83
N VAL A 280 -23.34 5.90 2.56
CA VAL A 280 -24.60 6.23 3.23
C VAL A 280 -24.48 5.98 4.74
N GLY A 281 -23.88 4.86 5.14
CA GLY A 281 -23.61 4.57 6.55
C GLY A 281 -22.76 5.65 7.24
N TYR A 282 -21.67 6.08 6.60
CA TYR A 282 -20.82 7.17 7.09
C TYR A 282 -21.56 8.52 7.17
N ALA A 283 -22.43 8.81 6.20
CA ALA A 283 -23.22 10.05 6.19
C ALA A 283 -24.23 10.13 7.35
N CYS A 284 -24.61 9.00 7.94
CA CYS A 284 -25.49 8.94 9.10
C CYS A 284 -24.77 9.16 10.45
N ILE A 285 -23.43 9.28 10.46
CA ILE A 285 -22.63 9.40 11.68
C ILE A 285 -22.35 10.89 11.96
N PRO A 286 -22.61 11.39 13.18
CA PRO A 286 -22.41 12.79 13.49
C PRO A 286 -20.93 13.19 13.37
N MET A 287 -20.67 14.37 12.81
CA MET A 287 -19.33 14.97 12.81
C MET A 287 -18.96 15.46 14.21
N GLY A 288 -17.72 15.22 14.63
CA GLY A 288 -17.22 15.66 15.94
C GLY A 288 -17.15 17.18 16.02
N TYR A 289 -17.51 17.74 17.18
CA TYR A 289 -17.53 19.17 17.47
C TYR A 289 -16.19 19.87 17.17
N THR A 290 -15.99 20.36 15.95
CA THR A 290 -15.05 21.45 15.65
C THR A 290 -15.53 22.25 14.44
N SER A 291 -15.34 23.57 14.54
CA SER A 291 -15.80 24.63 13.65
C SER A 291 -15.71 24.32 12.14
N GLN A 292 -16.79 24.68 11.45
CA GLN A 292 -16.93 24.90 10.01
C GLN A 292 -15.66 25.44 9.31
N SER A 293 -14.72 24.57 8.94
CA SER A 293 -13.96 24.77 7.71
C SER A 293 -14.56 23.81 6.69
N GLN A 294 -15.66 24.24 6.08
CA GLN A 294 -16.13 23.61 4.85
C GLN A 294 -15.10 23.94 3.77
N HIS A 295 -14.05 23.13 3.66
CA HIS A 295 -13.21 23.10 2.47
C HIS A 295 -14.04 22.46 1.36
N SER A 296 -14.97 23.23 0.81
CA SER A 296 -15.65 22.83 -0.42
C SER A 296 -14.64 22.86 -1.57
N LEU A 297 -14.83 22.00 -2.57
CA LEU A 297 -14.02 22.01 -3.80
C LEU A 297 -13.97 23.41 -4.44
N THR A 298 -15.03 24.22 -4.29
CA THR A 298 -15.08 25.61 -4.76
C THR A 298 -14.04 26.52 -4.11
N ASN A 299 -13.61 26.23 -2.88
CA ASN A 299 -12.60 27.00 -2.15
C ASN A 299 -11.18 26.44 -2.38
N VAL A 300 -11.08 25.13 -2.57
CA VAL A 300 -9.81 24.41 -2.75
C VAL A 300 -9.20 24.64 -4.14
N VAL A 301 -10.02 24.61 -5.20
CA VAL A 301 -9.53 24.71 -6.58
C VAL A 301 -8.83 26.07 -6.86
N PRO A 302 -9.35 27.22 -6.40
CA PRO A 302 -8.65 28.50 -6.55
C PRO A 302 -7.27 28.50 -5.87
N LEU A 303 -7.17 28.00 -4.64
CA LEU A 303 -5.90 27.90 -3.91
C LEU A 303 -4.90 27.00 -4.65
N LEU A 304 -5.35 25.85 -5.14
CA LEU A 304 -4.49 24.97 -5.94
C LEU A 304 -4.02 25.63 -7.25
N LEU A 305 -4.88 26.47 -7.86
CA LEU A 305 -4.52 27.24 -9.05
C LEU A 305 -3.48 28.34 -8.73
N GLU A 306 -3.54 28.93 -7.55
CA GLU A 306 -2.50 29.86 -7.07
C GLU A 306 -1.16 29.12 -6.92
N GLN A 307 -1.16 27.97 -6.24
CA GLN A 307 0.04 27.13 -6.11
C GLN A 307 0.62 26.68 -7.47
N PHE A 308 -0.25 26.45 -8.46
CA PHE A 308 0.17 26.18 -9.84
C PHE A 308 0.87 27.37 -10.50
N LYS A 309 0.28 28.58 -10.35
CA LYS A 309 0.79 29.84 -10.93
C LYS A 309 2.11 30.28 -10.30
N ASP A 310 2.33 29.93 -9.04
CA ASP A 310 3.59 30.20 -8.32
C ASP A 310 4.79 29.38 -8.84
N GLY A 311 4.60 28.58 -9.89
CA GLY A 311 5.68 27.89 -10.61
C GLY A 311 6.10 26.55 -10.02
N GLY A 312 5.42 26.07 -8.96
CA GLY A 312 5.71 24.78 -8.32
C GLY A 312 5.07 23.56 -9.00
N TRP A 313 4.32 23.72 -10.09
CA TRP A 313 3.59 22.63 -10.75
C TRP A 313 4.46 21.45 -11.20
N TRP A 314 5.74 21.68 -11.49
CA TRP A 314 6.67 20.61 -11.90
C TRP A 314 6.91 19.61 -10.75
N GLN A 315 6.83 20.07 -9.49
CA GLN A 315 6.96 19.25 -8.29
C GLN A 315 5.87 18.17 -8.22
N TRP A 316 4.68 18.47 -8.75
CA TRP A 316 3.51 17.57 -8.76
C TRP A 316 3.75 16.30 -9.56
N ILE A 317 4.69 16.35 -10.51
CA ILE A 317 5.11 15.20 -11.32
C ILE A 317 6.44 14.67 -10.82
N PHE A 318 7.39 15.56 -10.52
CA PHE A 318 8.76 15.18 -10.20
C PHE A 318 8.88 14.41 -8.88
N PHE A 319 8.31 14.94 -7.79
CA PHE A 319 8.47 14.30 -6.48
C PHE A 319 7.79 12.93 -6.39
N PRO A 320 6.55 12.75 -6.86
CA PRO A 320 5.94 11.43 -6.83
C PRO A 320 6.70 10.39 -7.66
N LEU A 321 7.47 10.78 -8.68
CA LEU A 321 8.31 9.86 -9.46
C LEU A 321 9.63 9.51 -8.74
N VAL A 322 10.29 10.52 -8.16
CA VAL A 322 11.69 10.41 -7.70
C VAL A 322 11.79 9.93 -6.26
N LEU A 323 10.99 10.50 -5.35
CA LEU A 323 11.09 10.26 -3.91
C LEU A 323 10.93 8.78 -3.50
N PRO A 324 10.07 7.95 -4.13
CA PRO A 324 10.02 6.53 -3.77
C PRO A 324 11.25 5.72 -4.18
N VAL A 325 12.12 6.24 -5.06
CA VAL A 325 13.43 5.62 -5.31
C VAL A 325 14.45 6.09 -4.28
N TYR A 326 14.55 7.40 -4.05
CA TYR A 326 15.41 8.01 -3.03
C TYR A 326 14.76 9.26 -2.46
N TYR A 327 14.55 9.28 -1.15
CA TYR A 327 14.00 10.42 -0.44
C TYR A 327 15.07 11.48 -0.14
N GLN A 328 16.19 11.06 0.45
CA GLN A 328 17.36 11.90 0.74
C GLN A 328 18.59 11.41 -0.02
N ASN A 329 19.57 12.29 -0.22
CA ASN A 329 20.83 11.95 -0.88
C ASN A 329 21.62 10.98 0.01
N PRO A 330 21.71 9.69 -0.33
CA PRO A 330 22.33 8.69 0.52
C PRO A 330 23.86 8.75 0.47
N PHE A 331 24.44 9.53 -0.45
CA PHE A 331 25.85 9.48 -0.77
C PHE A 331 26.68 10.54 -0.04
N GLY A 332 26.05 11.44 0.74
CA GLY A 332 26.65 12.39 1.69
C GLY A 332 27.67 13.42 1.16
N GLN A 333 28.44 13.06 0.13
CA GLN A 333 29.57 13.77 -0.47
C GLN A 333 29.35 14.05 -1.96
N ALA A 334 28.31 13.48 -2.58
CA ALA A 334 27.98 13.81 -3.96
C ALA A 334 27.64 15.30 -4.05
N HIS A 335 28.33 16.02 -4.93
CA HIS A 335 28.09 17.44 -5.16
C HIS A 335 26.60 17.67 -5.47
N VAL A 336 25.98 18.64 -4.79
CA VAL A 336 24.52 18.91 -4.86
C VAL A 336 24.02 19.00 -6.30
N ALA A 337 24.80 19.60 -7.21
CA ALA A 337 24.46 19.69 -8.63
C ALA A 337 24.36 18.32 -9.30
N MET A 338 25.27 17.38 -9.01
CA MET A 338 25.21 16.02 -9.57
C MET A 338 23.99 15.25 -9.06
N TRP A 339 23.57 15.50 -7.82
CA TRP A 339 22.38 14.89 -7.26
C TRP A 339 21.11 15.35 -7.99
N HIS A 340 20.94 16.66 -8.22
CA HIS A 340 19.81 17.17 -8.99
C HIS A 340 19.78 16.65 -10.43
N VAL A 341 20.93 16.56 -11.09
CA VAL A 341 21.03 15.95 -12.43
C VAL A 341 20.60 14.48 -12.40
N THR A 342 21.03 13.72 -11.39
CA THR A 342 20.64 12.31 -11.21
C THR A 342 19.13 12.16 -11.01
N GLN A 343 18.53 13.01 -10.17
CA GLN A 343 17.08 13.01 -9.97
C GLN A 343 16.32 13.37 -11.26
N ALA A 344 16.79 14.35 -12.02
CA ALA A 344 16.21 14.72 -13.32
C ALA A 344 16.27 13.59 -14.34
N ILE A 345 17.41 12.90 -14.46
CA ILE A 345 17.55 11.73 -15.33
C ILE A 345 16.58 10.63 -14.88
N MET A 346 16.49 10.37 -13.57
CA MET A 346 15.59 9.36 -13.03
C MET A 346 14.11 9.71 -13.29
N ALA A 347 13.71 10.95 -13.09
CA ALA A 347 12.36 11.44 -13.40
C ALA A 347 12.03 11.23 -14.89
N ALA A 348 12.95 11.58 -15.79
CA ALA A 348 12.76 11.39 -17.23
C ALA A 348 12.61 9.90 -17.61
N LEU A 349 13.44 9.02 -17.04
CA LEU A 349 13.37 7.58 -17.27
C LEU A 349 12.06 6.97 -16.75
N LEU A 350 11.62 7.38 -15.56
CA LEU A 350 10.36 6.91 -14.97
C LEU A 350 9.15 7.44 -15.72
N LEU A 351 9.18 8.69 -16.20
CA LEU A 351 8.15 9.24 -17.06
C LEU A 351 8.03 8.45 -18.38
N ALA A 352 9.16 8.13 -19.02
CA ALA A 352 9.18 7.27 -20.19
C ALA A 352 8.62 5.87 -19.88
N ALA A 353 8.92 5.32 -18.70
CA ALA A 353 8.37 4.04 -18.23
C ALA A 353 6.84 4.12 -18.03
N HIS A 354 6.30 5.24 -17.54
CA HIS A 354 4.86 5.48 -17.41
C HIS A 354 4.16 5.52 -18.78
N ILE A 355 4.76 6.19 -19.76
CA ILE A 355 4.24 6.22 -21.13
C ILE A 355 4.22 4.80 -21.72
N ALA A 356 5.31 4.05 -21.55
CA ALA A 356 5.41 2.66 -21.99
C ALA A 356 4.39 1.75 -21.28
N PHE A 357 4.17 1.97 -19.98
CA PHE A 357 3.17 1.27 -19.17
C PHE A 357 1.77 1.44 -19.75
N TRP A 358 1.31 2.67 -19.98
CA TRP A 358 -0.04 2.94 -20.46
C TRP A 358 -0.24 2.49 -21.91
N ARG A 359 0.76 2.71 -22.78
CA ARG A 359 0.75 2.17 -24.14
C ARG A 359 0.55 0.65 -24.13
N ARG A 360 1.15 -0.05 -23.18
CA ARG A 360 1.02 -1.49 -23.02
C ARG A 360 -0.33 -1.88 -22.41
N ALA A 361 -0.73 -1.25 -21.32
CA ALA A 361 -2.00 -1.51 -20.63
C ALA A 361 -3.21 -1.44 -21.57
N LEU A 362 -3.16 -0.57 -22.58
CA LEU A 362 -4.23 -0.42 -23.57
C LEU A 362 -4.22 -1.49 -24.69
N ARG A 363 -3.17 -2.30 -24.81
CA ARG A 363 -2.95 -3.23 -25.95
C ARG A 363 -2.91 -4.70 -25.57
N ILE A 364 -2.59 -5.03 -24.32
CA ILE A 364 -2.42 -6.42 -23.90
C ILE A 364 -3.73 -7.03 -23.40
N LYS A 365 -3.83 -8.36 -23.46
CA LYS A 365 -4.82 -9.10 -22.68
C LYS A 365 -4.38 -9.12 -21.21
N TYR A 366 -5.31 -8.82 -20.32
CA TYR A 366 -5.00 -8.70 -18.90
C TYR A 366 -4.89 -10.09 -18.27
N ASP A 367 -3.83 -10.27 -17.49
CA ASP A 367 -3.74 -11.27 -16.43
C ASP A 367 -3.82 -10.57 -15.06
N ILE A 368 -3.74 -11.34 -13.98
CA ILE A 368 -3.83 -10.77 -12.62
C ILE A 368 -2.74 -9.73 -12.34
N ARG A 369 -1.55 -9.89 -12.95
CA ARG A 369 -0.42 -8.99 -12.80
C ARG A 369 -0.69 -7.65 -13.48
N ALA A 370 -1.12 -7.67 -14.75
CA ALA A 370 -1.50 -6.46 -15.47
C ALA A 370 -2.70 -5.76 -14.82
N PHE A 371 -3.69 -6.53 -14.36
CA PHE A 371 -4.84 -5.97 -13.65
C PHE A 371 -4.40 -5.28 -12.35
N ALA A 372 -3.63 -5.95 -11.49
CA ALA A 372 -3.11 -5.35 -10.26
C ALA A 372 -2.19 -4.14 -10.55
N ALA A 373 -1.37 -4.21 -11.60
CA ALA A 373 -0.52 -3.12 -12.02
C ALA A 373 -1.32 -1.85 -12.39
N VAL A 374 -2.35 -2.00 -13.24
CA VAL A 374 -3.22 -0.87 -13.64
C VAL A 374 -3.99 -0.31 -12.46
N ASN A 375 -4.48 -1.17 -11.56
CA ASN A 375 -5.11 -0.76 -10.31
C ASN A 375 -4.18 0.11 -9.46
N LEU A 376 -2.96 -0.37 -9.19
CA LEU A 376 -2.00 0.36 -8.35
C LEU A 376 -1.54 1.66 -8.98
N MET A 377 -1.35 1.70 -10.31
CA MET A 377 -1.01 2.94 -11.01
C MET A 377 -2.12 3.99 -10.85
N LEU A 378 -3.39 3.59 -11.06
CA LEU A 378 -4.55 4.48 -10.90
C LEU A 378 -4.76 4.91 -9.44
N LEU A 379 -4.54 3.99 -8.50
CA LEU A 379 -4.62 4.26 -7.07
C LEU A 379 -3.58 5.31 -6.66
N THR A 380 -2.32 5.14 -7.08
CA THR A 380 -1.26 6.13 -6.81
C THR A 380 -1.62 7.50 -7.40
N TYR A 381 -2.18 7.56 -8.62
CA TYR A 381 -2.65 8.83 -9.19
C TYR A 381 -3.79 9.44 -8.36
N GLY A 382 -4.72 8.62 -7.89
CA GLY A 382 -5.81 9.06 -7.03
C GLY A 382 -5.33 9.61 -5.68
N TRP A 383 -4.35 8.96 -5.05
CA TRP A 383 -3.72 9.47 -3.83
C TRP A 383 -2.96 10.77 -4.06
N ILE A 384 -2.18 10.87 -5.14
CA ILE A 384 -1.50 12.13 -5.51
C ILE A 384 -2.52 13.23 -5.72
N ALA A 385 -3.61 12.97 -6.45
CA ALA A 385 -4.69 13.94 -6.65
C ALA A 385 -5.31 14.38 -5.31
N GLY A 386 -5.51 13.45 -4.37
CA GLY A 386 -5.97 13.76 -3.02
C GLY A 386 -4.99 14.67 -2.25
N ILE A 387 -3.69 14.38 -2.31
CA ILE A 387 -2.65 15.20 -1.68
C ILE A 387 -2.62 16.61 -2.31
N LEU A 388 -2.68 16.70 -3.64
CA LEU A 388 -2.71 18.00 -4.33
C LEU A 388 -3.93 18.82 -3.91
N LEU A 389 -5.11 18.20 -3.93
CA LEU A 389 -6.36 18.88 -3.58
C LEU A 389 -6.37 19.33 -2.12
N TRP A 390 -6.00 18.47 -1.16
CA TRP A 390 -6.26 18.76 0.26
C TRP A 390 -5.06 19.30 1.03
N ARG A 391 -3.84 19.12 0.51
CA ARG A 391 -2.62 19.42 1.26
C ARG A 391 -1.74 20.43 0.56
N VAL A 392 -1.53 20.28 -0.75
CA VAL A 392 -0.78 21.31 -1.50
C VAL A 392 -1.55 22.61 -1.56
N SER A 393 -2.88 22.57 -1.71
CA SER A 393 -3.71 23.77 -1.71
C SER A 393 -3.62 24.56 -0.39
N SER A 394 -3.45 23.90 0.76
CA SER A 394 -3.38 24.53 2.08
C SER A 394 -1.96 24.87 2.53
N ASP A 395 -1.02 23.96 2.29
CA ASP A 395 0.33 23.99 2.88
C ASP A 395 1.43 24.31 1.85
N GLY A 396 1.07 24.43 0.57
CA GLY A 396 1.99 24.76 -0.52
C GLY A 396 2.65 23.54 -1.18
N ASN A 397 3.38 23.81 -2.27
CA ASN A 397 3.97 22.77 -3.13
C ASN A 397 5.00 21.88 -2.42
N ASP A 398 5.80 22.45 -1.51
CA ASP A 398 6.85 21.74 -0.76
C ASP A 398 6.27 20.64 0.15
N TYR A 399 4.96 20.68 0.42
CA TYR A 399 4.27 19.64 1.18
C TYR A 399 4.31 18.27 0.48
N LEU A 400 4.55 18.22 -0.83
CA LEU A 400 4.76 16.96 -1.56
C LEU A 400 6.03 16.22 -1.14
N GLU A 401 7.00 16.91 -0.54
CA GLU A 401 8.25 16.35 -0.02
C GLU A 401 8.09 15.72 1.37
N GLN A 402 6.88 15.69 1.94
CA GLN A 402 6.68 15.08 3.26
C GLN A 402 7.05 13.59 3.22
N PRO A 403 7.87 13.10 4.16
CA PRO A 403 8.47 11.77 4.10
C PRO A 403 7.40 10.65 4.08
N ARG A 404 6.27 10.86 4.75
CA ARG A 404 5.14 9.92 4.78
C ARG A 404 4.55 9.61 3.40
N TYR A 405 4.67 10.50 2.42
CA TYR A 405 4.08 10.31 1.10
C TYR A 405 4.85 9.37 0.19
N VAL A 406 6.11 9.07 0.53
CA VAL A 406 6.88 8.03 -0.14
C VAL A 406 6.13 6.69 -0.17
N LEU A 407 5.38 6.39 0.89
CA LEU A 407 4.52 5.20 0.95
C LEU A 407 3.52 5.16 -0.21
N TYR A 408 2.81 6.26 -0.49
CA TYR A 408 1.82 6.34 -1.57
C TYR A 408 2.46 6.37 -2.96
N TYR A 409 3.59 7.07 -3.07
CA TYR A 409 4.34 7.19 -4.32
C TYR A 409 4.91 5.82 -4.75
N SER A 410 5.36 4.99 -3.80
CA SER A 410 5.93 3.66 -4.12
C SER A 410 5.02 2.75 -4.96
N GLY A 411 3.70 2.96 -4.91
CA GLY A 411 2.73 2.20 -5.69
C GLY A 411 2.94 2.28 -7.21
N HIS A 412 3.43 3.40 -7.76
CA HIS A 412 3.68 3.50 -9.21
C HIS A 412 4.88 2.62 -9.63
N LEU A 413 5.94 2.53 -8.81
CA LEU A 413 7.09 1.66 -9.08
C LEU A 413 6.69 0.18 -9.01
N ILE A 414 5.87 -0.18 -8.01
CA ILE A 414 5.32 -1.53 -7.89
C ILE A 414 4.45 -1.86 -9.12
N ALA A 415 3.62 -0.92 -9.58
CA ALA A 415 2.82 -1.09 -10.79
C ALA A 415 3.69 -1.33 -12.04
N LEU A 416 4.78 -0.57 -12.22
CA LEU A 416 5.73 -0.79 -13.31
C LEU A 416 6.34 -2.21 -13.28
N LEU A 417 6.76 -2.66 -12.09
CA LEU A 417 7.32 -4.00 -11.90
C LEU A 417 6.30 -5.12 -12.19
N LEU A 418 5.05 -4.96 -11.75
CA LEU A 418 3.98 -5.92 -12.04
C LEU A 418 3.61 -5.97 -13.52
N MET A 419 3.57 -4.82 -14.20
CA MET A 419 3.35 -4.77 -15.65
C MET A 419 4.51 -5.45 -16.41
N TRP A 420 5.74 -5.27 -15.94
CA TRP A 420 6.89 -5.99 -16.45
C TRP A 420 6.79 -7.51 -16.20
N ALA A 421 6.37 -7.94 -15.00
CA ALA A 421 6.15 -9.36 -14.69
C ALA A 421 5.08 -10.00 -15.59
N SER A 422 3.99 -9.27 -15.87
CA SER A 422 2.97 -9.67 -16.85
C SER A 422 3.59 -9.88 -18.25
N SER A 423 4.40 -8.90 -18.68
CA SER A 423 5.04 -8.92 -20.01
C SER A 423 5.99 -10.06 -20.25
N SER A 424 6.66 -10.49 -19.20
CA SER A 424 7.67 -11.52 -19.28
C SER A 424 7.07 -12.87 -19.69
N THR A 425 5.74 -13.04 -19.65
CA THR A 425 5.07 -14.32 -19.96
C THR A 425 4.73 -14.55 -21.43
N THR A 426 4.64 -13.52 -22.27
CA THR A 426 4.44 -13.68 -23.72
C THR A 426 5.72 -14.22 -24.39
N LEU A 427 5.57 -15.19 -25.30
CA LEU A 427 6.63 -16.06 -25.85
C LEU A 427 7.10 -15.64 -27.26
N GLU A 428 6.91 -14.38 -27.63
CA GLU A 428 7.46 -13.88 -28.89
C GLU A 428 8.98 -13.74 -28.74
N ARG A 429 9.73 -14.28 -29.70
CA ARG A 429 11.19 -14.10 -29.79
C ARG A 429 11.45 -12.67 -30.24
N PRO A 430 11.78 -11.73 -29.34
CA PRO A 430 11.98 -10.35 -29.74
C PRO A 430 13.31 -10.25 -30.51
N ALA A 431 13.45 -9.22 -31.32
CA ALA A 431 14.76 -8.83 -31.83
C ALA A 431 15.75 -8.62 -30.65
N PRO A 432 17.07 -8.81 -30.86
CA PRO A 432 18.06 -8.74 -29.77
C PRO A 432 17.98 -7.44 -28.95
N PHE A 433 17.80 -6.30 -29.62
CA PHE A 433 17.64 -5.00 -28.99
C PHE A 433 16.37 -4.91 -28.14
N GLU A 434 15.24 -5.37 -28.65
CA GLU A 434 13.99 -5.41 -27.89
C GLU A 434 14.08 -6.33 -26.67
N ARG A 435 14.81 -7.45 -26.79
CA ARG A 435 15.05 -8.35 -25.68
C ARG A 435 15.87 -7.65 -24.60
N ALA A 436 16.90 -6.89 -24.98
CA ALA A 436 17.68 -6.11 -24.03
C ALA A 436 16.82 -5.08 -23.29
N LEU A 437 16.01 -4.32 -24.02
CA LEU A 437 15.13 -3.31 -23.43
C LEU A 437 14.03 -3.91 -22.54
N LYS A 438 13.37 -5.00 -22.97
CA LYS A 438 12.22 -5.60 -22.26
C LYS A 438 12.62 -6.49 -21.09
N LEU A 439 13.84 -7.05 -21.10
CA LEU A 439 14.31 -7.97 -20.07
C LEU A 439 15.41 -7.37 -19.21
N TRP A 440 16.51 -6.93 -19.81
CA TRP A 440 17.70 -6.56 -19.06
C TRP A 440 17.56 -5.21 -18.34
N VAL A 441 16.90 -4.22 -18.95
CA VAL A 441 16.70 -2.91 -18.30
C VAL A 441 15.87 -3.05 -17.02
N PRO A 442 14.70 -3.71 -17.00
CA PRO A 442 13.96 -3.91 -15.75
C PRO A 442 14.68 -4.80 -14.73
N VAL A 443 15.45 -5.82 -15.17
CA VAL A 443 16.28 -6.62 -14.27
C VAL A 443 17.34 -5.75 -13.61
N ALA A 444 18.07 -4.95 -14.40
CA ALA A 444 19.09 -4.04 -13.89
C ALA A 444 18.47 -3.02 -12.93
N GLY A 445 17.35 -2.40 -13.30
CA GLY A 445 16.60 -1.49 -12.42
C GLY A 445 16.17 -2.16 -11.12
N SER A 446 15.68 -3.39 -11.18
CA SER A 446 15.30 -4.17 -9.98
C SER A 446 16.49 -4.48 -9.08
N LEU A 447 17.65 -4.80 -9.66
CA LEU A 447 18.89 -5.04 -8.91
C LEU A 447 19.42 -3.76 -8.28
N ILE A 448 19.36 -2.63 -8.99
CA ILE A 448 19.68 -1.31 -8.44
C ILE A 448 18.75 -0.99 -7.27
N LEU A 449 17.44 -1.21 -7.42
CA LEU A 449 16.44 -1.05 -6.37
C LEU A 449 16.63 -1.98 -5.15
N LEU A 450 17.43 -3.03 -5.27
CA LEU A 450 17.84 -3.89 -4.16
C LEU A 450 19.14 -3.40 -3.52
N LEU A 451 20.14 -3.06 -4.33
CA LEU A 451 21.45 -2.61 -3.85
C LEU A 451 21.35 -1.29 -3.08
N ILE A 452 20.49 -0.40 -3.54
CA ILE A 452 20.14 0.87 -2.90
C ILE A 452 19.65 0.74 -1.45
N GLN A 453 19.05 -0.40 -1.09
CA GLN A 453 18.47 -0.57 0.24
C GLN A 453 19.57 -0.58 1.31
N ILE A 454 20.81 -0.90 0.94
CA ILE A 454 21.96 -0.91 1.85
C ILE A 454 22.25 0.51 2.36
N PRO A 455 22.60 1.49 1.51
CA PRO A 455 22.88 2.84 1.99
C PRO A 455 21.63 3.52 2.57
N GLN A 456 20.43 3.27 2.05
CA GLN A 456 19.19 3.77 2.66
C GLN A 456 18.98 3.25 4.08
N SER A 457 19.25 1.96 4.32
CA SER A 457 19.15 1.39 5.66
C SER A 457 20.23 1.95 6.58
N GLN A 458 21.46 2.13 6.09
CA GLN A 458 22.54 2.74 6.88
C GLN A 458 22.17 4.15 7.33
N ASP A 459 21.73 5.00 6.39
CA ASP A 459 21.28 6.35 6.68
C ASP A 459 20.13 6.37 7.69
N ALA A 460 19.11 5.52 7.49
CA ALA A 460 18.02 5.37 8.45
C ALA A 460 18.51 5.02 9.86
N TRP A 461 19.42 4.03 9.98
CA TRP A 461 19.98 3.62 11.28
C TRP A 461 20.82 4.71 11.94
N HIS A 462 21.47 5.59 11.17
CA HIS A 462 22.21 6.74 11.69
C HIS A 462 21.29 7.78 12.36
N THR A 463 20.00 7.81 12.03
CA THR A 463 19.06 8.76 12.66
C THR A 463 18.60 8.36 14.05
N ARG A 464 18.76 7.08 14.44
CA ARG A 464 18.29 6.53 15.72
C ARG A 464 18.65 7.36 16.97
N PRO A 465 19.91 7.75 17.23
CA PRO A 465 20.24 8.50 18.43
C PRO A 465 19.51 9.84 18.51
N TYR A 466 19.32 10.51 17.36
CA TYR A 466 18.59 11.77 17.28
C TYR A 466 17.10 11.57 17.55
N LYS A 467 16.51 10.47 17.05
CA LYS A 467 15.11 10.12 17.34
C LYS A 467 14.89 9.82 18.81
N TRP A 468 15.80 9.11 19.46
CA TRP A 468 15.74 8.87 20.90
C TRP A 468 15.81 10.16 21.72
N ALA A 469 16.75 11.05 21.38
CA ALA A 469 16.85 12.36 22.03
C ALA A 469 15.57 13.18 21.83
N TYR A 470 15.01 13.16 20.61
CA TYR A 470 13.75 13.81 20.29
C TYR A 470 12.58 13.25 21.13
N TYR A 471 12.37 11.94 21.16
CA TYR A 471 11.29 11.33 21.96
C TYR A 471 11.47 11.54 23.46
N SER A 472 12.72 11.55 23.94
CA SER A 472 13.02 11.91 25.32
C SER A 472 12.59 13.35 25.60
N ALA A 473 12.98 14.32 24.76
CA ALA A 473 12.57 15.71 24.92
C ALA A 473 11.04 15.88 24.90
N MET A 474 10.35 15.16 24.01
CA MET A 474 8.88 15.15 23.98
C MET A 474 8.26 14.59 25.25
N ALA A 475 8.81 13.48 25.78
CA ALA A 475 8.32 12.90 27.02
C ALA A 475 8.47 13.86 28.21
N HIS A 476 9.61 14.56 28.30
CA HIS A 476 9.83 15.60 29.30
C HIS A 476 8.85 16.75 29.15
N GLN A 477 8.58 17.19 27.91
CA GLN A 477 7.62 18.24 27.63
C GLN A 477 6.20 17.86 28.08
N ILE A 478 5.76 16.63 27.80
CA ILE A 478 4.44 16.14 28.25
C ILE A 478 4.37 16.07 29.77
N GLN A 479 5.43 15.59 30.43
CA GLN A 479 5.49 15.56 31.89
C GLN A 479 5.47 16.97 32.50
N ALA A 480 6.16 17.94 31.90
CA ALA A 480 6.15 19.33 32.34
C ALA A 480 4.78 19.98 32.13
N LEU A 481 4.14 19.72 30.98
CA LEU A 481 2.78 20.18 30.67
C LEU A 481 1.75 19.60 31.65
N ALA A 482 1.93 18.37 32.12
CA ALA A 482 1.07 17.77 33.14
C ALA A 482 1.31 18.32 34.57
N LYS A 483 2.41 19.04 34.80
CA LYS A 483 2.68 19.74 36.09
C LYS A 483 2.10 21.15 36.09
N ASP A 484 2.24 21.87 34.99
CA ASP A 484 1.70 23.23 34.83
C ASP A 484 1.03 23.41 33.45
N PRO A 485 -0.21 22.93 33.29
CA PRO A 485 -0.94 23.03 32.01
C PRO A 485 -1.37 24.47 31.68
N ALA A 486 -1.27 25.42 32.62
CA ALA A 486 -1.71 26.80 32.43
C ALA A 486 -0.61 27.70 31.85
N HIS A 487 0.63 27.59 32.36
CA HIS A 487 1.70 28.55 32.05
C HIS A 487 2.91 27.97 31.31
N PHE A 488 2.75 26.81 30.68
CA PHE A 488 3.84 26.18 29.93
C PHE A 488 4.26 27.00 28.70
N LYS A 489 5.46 27.60 28.73
CA LYS A 489 6.01 28.50 27.70
C LYS A 489 6.86 27.80 26.63
N ASP A 490 7.51 26.70 26.97
CA ASP A 490 8.46 25.98 26.09
C ASP A 490 7.80 24.83 25.33
N CYS A 491 6.61 25.07 24.81
CA CYS A 491 5.85 24.05 24.09
C CYS A 491 6.29 23.99 22.63
N ALA A 492 6.88 22.87 22.21
CA ALA A 492 7.22 22.62 20.82
C ALA A 492 5.97 22.85 19.95
N THR A 493 6.10 23.72 18.95
CA THR A 493 5.01 24.15 18.06
C THR A 493 4.34 23.01 17.28
N ILE A 494 5.00 21.86 17.17
CA ILE A 494 4.49 20.69 16.44
C ILE A 494 3.38 19.96 17.21
N GLU A 495 3.28 20.14 18.53
CA GLU A 495 2.33 19.41 19.35
C GLU A 495 0.96 20.13 19.44
N PRO A 496 -0.13 19.59 18.89
CA PRO A 496 -1.43 20.27 18.89
C PRO A 496 -1.95 20.59 20.29
N VAL A 497 -1.58 19.77 21.29
CA VAL A 497 -1.93 20.02 22.69
C VAL A 497 -1.37 21.35 23.19
N CYS A 498 -0.23 21.82 22.67
CA CYS A 498 0.36 23.09 23.06
C CYS A 498 -0.52 24.30 22.71
N GLY A 499 -1.20 24.25 21.57
CA GLY A 499 -2.11 25.30 21.10
C GLY A 499 -3.52 25.21 21.70
N ALA A 500 -3.82 24.16 22.46
CA ALA A 500 -5.15 23.97 23.04
C ALA A 500 -5.40 24.89 24.25
N PRO A 501 -6.66 25.24 24.55
CA PRO A 501 -7.01 25.99 25.76
C PRO A 501 -6.46 25.33 27.03
N PRO A 502 -6.04 26.09 28.06
CA PRO A 502 -5.49 25.54 29.31
C PRO A 502 -6.34 24.43 29.94
N THR A 503 -7.68 24.55 29.89
CA THR A 503 -8.62 23.55 30.40
C THR A 503 -8.54 22.24 29.61
N THR A 504 -8.50 22.30 28.28
CA THR A 504 -8.33 21.13 27.42
C THR A 504 -6.97 20.48 27.62
N ARG A 505 -5.90 21.28 27.75
CA ARG A 505 -4.55 20.78 28.04
C ARG A 505 -4.51 20.02 29.36
N ALA A 506 -5.04 20.61 30.42
CA ALA A 506 -5.13 19.99 31.74
C ALA A 506 -5.96 18.69 31.71
N ALA A 507 -7.08 18.68 30.98
CA ALA A 507 -7.92 17.48 30.85
C ALA A 507 -7.18 16.34 30.14
N LEU A 508 -6.54 16.60 29.00
CA LEU A 508 -5.85 15.57 28.22
C LEU A 508 -4.61 15.03 28.93
N THR A 509 -3.79 15.90 29.53
CA THR A 509 -2.61 15.45 30.29
C THR A 509 -2.99 14.78 31.60
N GLY A 510 -4.07 15.24 32.25
CA GLY A 510 -4.70 14.60 33.40
C GLY A 510 -5.12 13.18 33.09
N LEU A 511 -5.83 12.94 31.98
CA LEU A 511 -6.24 11.60 31.54
C LEU A 511 -5.05 10.64 31.42
N LEU A 512 -3.95 11.07 30.79
CA LEU A 512 -2.75 10.22 30.66
C LEU A 512 -2.12 9.92 32.03
N LYS A 513 -2.01 10.94 32.88
CA LYS A 513 -1.35 10.84 34.19
C LYS A 513 -2.14 9.98 35.17
N GLU A 514 -3.45 10.21 35.29
CA GLU A 514 -4.35 9.52 36.21
C GLU A 514 -4.46 8.03 35.87
N ASN A 515 -4.53 7.71 34.57
CA ASN A 515 -4.64 6.34 34.09
C ASN A 515 -3.27 5.66 33.86
N LYS A 516 -2.16 6.33 34.20
CA LYS A 516 -0.78 5.83 34.01
C LYS A 516 -0.52 5.35 32.58
N LEU A 517 -0.91 6.14 31.58
CA LEU A 517 -0.76 5.82 30.16
C LEU A 517 0.47 6.51 29.54
N ASN A 518 0.95 5.94 28.45
CA ASN A 518 2.04 6.44 27.61
C ASN A 518 3.27 6.85 28.45
N VAL A 519 3.73 8.09 28.40
CA VAL A 519 4.89 8.57 29.18
C VAL A 519 4.74 8.45 30.70
N PHE A 520 3.54 8.25 31.23
CA PHE A 520 3.28 8.01 32.65
C PHE A 520 3.15 6.52 33.02
N SER A 521 3.20 5.61 32.04
CA SER A 521 3.19 4.17 32.29
C SER A 521 4.58 3.66 32.71
N PRO A 522 4.71 2.97 33.85
CA PRO A 522 5.95 2.29 34.22
C PRO A 522 6.37 1.21 33.22
N LYS A 523 5.39 0.58 32.54
CA LYS A 523 5.64 -0.46 31.54
C LYS A 523 6.28 0.15 30.29
N VAL A 524 5.72 1.25 29.79
CA VAL A 524 6.28 1.99 28.65
C VAL A 524 7.67 2.52 28.98
N GLN A 525 7.87 3.12 30.15
CA GLN A 525 9.19 3.58 30.60
C GLN A 525 10.22 2.44 30.71
N LYS A 526 9.80 1.25 31.16
CA LYS A 526 10.69 0.07 31.21
C LYS A 526 11.08 -0.43 29.82
N TRP A 527 10.17 -0.36 28.85
CA TRP A 527 10.44 -0.76 27.46
C TRP A 527 11.29 0.27 26.71
N HIS A 528 11.13 1.55 27.06
CA HIS A 528 11.80 2.68 26.44
C HIS A 528 12.56 3.51 27.48
N PRO A 529 13.70 2.99 28.00
CA PRO A 529 14.41 3.60 29.13
C PRO A 529 14.94 5.01 28.86
N TYR A 530 15.08 5.40 27.59
CA TYR A 530 15.48 6.75 27.19
C TYR A 530 14.39 7.82 27.38
N LEU A 531 13.14 7.42 27.68
CA LEU A 531 12.06 8.35 28.01
C LEU A 531 12.13 8.88 29.44
N VAL A 532 12.89 8.23 30.32
CA VAL A 532 13.05 8.63 31.72
C VAL A 532 14.27 9.55 31.84
N PRO A 533 14.17 10.71 32.51
CA PRO A 533 15.35 11.49 32.86
C PRO A 533 16.33 10.63 33.64
N GLN A 534 17.57 10.52 33.17
CA GLN A 534 18.67 10.02 33.99
C GLN A 534 18.93 11.10 35.04
N GLY A 535 18.37 10.90 36.24
CA GLY A 535 18.54 11.79 37.39
C GLY A 535 19.95 11.73 37.97
#